data_AF-A0A6I1YKZ0-F1
#
_entry.id   AF-A0A6I1YKZ0-F1
#
_cell.length_a   1.000
_cell.length_b   1.000
_cell.length_c   1.000
_cell.angle_alpha   90.00
_cell.angle_beta   90.00
_cell.angle_gamma   90.00
#
_symmetry.space_group_name_H-M   'P 1'
#
loop_
_entity.id
_entity.type
_entity.pdbx_description
1 polymer ?
#
loop_
_entity_poly.entity_id
_entity_poly.type
_entity_poly.pdbx_seq_one_letter_code
_entity_poly.pdbx_strand_id
1 'polypeptide(L)'
;MSALKKTGRRSLLVTSATLLSLSVTAPAALAAPAPSTSPTVTPPAGMSTVGGVRLGRPGTQVNLAPGVPVLPKDITARSWIVTDAESGEVLAAHNAHWRLPPASTLKMLFADTLLPRFPKEEKHKVVPSDLAGMGVGSSVVGIKEGHTYSVHDLWLGVFLRSGNDAVHVLSSMNEGVAQTVKDMQDHADELQARDTHVVSPDGYDEPGQVSSAYDLTLIARSGLQKKDFRDYCSTVSARFETGEIRNTNRLLSGDTDVPVYQGIAGVKNGNTTNAGATFTGVAERNGRVLLVTVMHPDKPEHNEVYKETAKLFDWGFQAAGKVNPVGELVPPRSALPSPDPGASAGKSAGRGGSEARPVAGATAGSGSGVGTAAAIAGGAVVLLAGAAFLINRRWPLPDLMRRRTRP
;
A
#
# COMPACT_ATOMS: atom_id res chain seq x y z
N MET A 1 -36.18 -52.46 48.00
CA MET A 1 -35.56 -53.39 48.98
C MET A 1 -34.06 -53.47 48.71
N SER A 2 -33.28 -53.01 49.69
CA SER A 2 -31.93 -53.46 50.09
C SER A 2 -30.77 -53.30 49.06
N ALA A 3 -29.87 -52.32 49.20
CA ALA A 3 -28.71 -52.27 50.13
C ALA A 3 -27.43 -52.85 49.46
N LEU A 4 -26.19 -52.41 49.70
CA LEU A 4 -25.59 -51.40 50.56
C LEU A 4 -24.14 -51.21 50.06
N LYS A 5 -23.61 -49.98 50.15
CA LYS A 5 -22.27 -49.58 50.60
C LYS A 5 -21.03 -50.43 50.25
N LYS A 6 -19.99 -49.74 49.76
CA LYS A 6 -18.70 -49.74 50.49
C LYS A 6 -17.90 -48.45 50.27
N THR A 7 -17.83 -47.70 51.36
CA THR A 7 -16.89 -46.62 51.71
C THR A 7 -15.46 -47.14 51.84
N GLY A 8 -14.49 -46.37 51.35
CA GLY A 8 -13.07 -46.54 51.65
C GLY A 8 -12.43 -45.21 52.04
N ARG A 9 -12.41 -44.91 53.35
CA ARG A 9 -11.51 -43.93 53.97
C ARG A 9 -10.14 -44.57 54.09
N ARG A 10 -9.07 -43.88 53.71
CA ARG A 10 -7.72 -44.09 54.27
C ARG A 10 -7.09 -42.76 54.62
N SER A 11 -6.51 -42.76 55.80
CA SER A 11 -6.01 -41.64 56.58
C SER A 11 -4.64 -41.15 56.14
N LEU A 12 -4.44 -39.85 56.34
CA LEU A 12 -3.24 -39.13 56.78
C LEU A 12 -1.93 -39.94 56.89
N LEU A 13 -0.92 -39.49 56.13
CA LEU A 13 0.47 -39.47 56.56
C LEU A 13 1.03 -38.08 56.26
N VAL A 14 1.37 -37.38 57.34
CA VAL A 14 2.15 -36.15 57.38
C VAL A 14 3.61 -36.55 57.37
N THR A 15 4.37 -36.10 56.37
CA THR A 15 5.83 -36.02 56.46
C THR A 15 6.28 -34.73 55.80
N SER A 16 6.67 -33.79 56.65
CA SER A 16 7.41 -32.58 56.30
C SER A 16 8.79 -32.95 55.80
N ALA A 17 9.17 -32.43 54.63
CA ALA A 17 10.57 -32.32 54.22
C ALA A 17 10.74 -31.03 53.42
N THR A 18 11.19 -30.00 54.13
CA THR A 18 11.74 -28.75 53.61
C THR A 18 12.95 -29.05 52.72
N LEU A 19 12.98 -28.57 51.47
CA LEU A 19 14.21 -28.43 50.68
C LEU A 19 14.04 -27.39 49.56
N LEU A 20 14.72 -26.25 49.79
CA LEU A 20 15.26 -25.23 48.89
C LEU A 20 14.49 -24.77 47.65
N SER A 21 13.99 -23.53 47.76
CA SER A 21 13.72 -22.61 46.67
C SER A 21 15.00 -22.27 45.90
N LEU A 22 15.22 -22.87 44.73
CA LEU A 22 16.12 -22.36 43.71
C LEU A 22 15.31 -21.55 42.72
N SER A 23 15.28 -20.24 42.96
CA SER A 23 14.80 -19.22 42.03
C SER A 23 15.69 -19.21 40.79
N VAL A 24 15.25 -19.88 39.73
CA VAL A 24 15.80 -19.68 38.39
C VAL A 24 15.10 -18.45 37.80
N THR A 25 15.79 -17.32 37.87
CA THR A 25 15.44 -16.13 37.08
C THR A 25 15.69 -16.45 35.61
N ALA A 26 14.67 -16.94 34.93
CA ALA A 26 14.63 -16.92 33.48
C ALA A 26 14.55 -15.46 33.03
N PRO A 27 15.41 -14.98 32.11
CA PRO A 27 15.21 -13.67 31.51
C PRO A 27 13.87 -13.70 30.78
N ALA A 28 13.01 -12.72 31.07
CA ALA A 28 11.85 -12.43 30.27
C ALA A 28 12.33 -12.09 28.85
N ALA A 29 12.43 -13.10 27.99
CA ALA A 29 12.41 -12.88 26.56
C ALA A 29 11.10 -12.14 26.30
N LEU A 30 11.20 -10.93 25.75
CA LEU A 30 10.05 -10.24 25.19
C LEU A 30 9.45 -11.19 24.15
N ALA A 31 8.43 -11.95 24.55
CA ALA A 31 7.53 -12.57 23.62
C ALA A 31 6.92 -11.42 22.84
N ALA A 32 7.26 -11.31 21.55
CA ALA A 32 6.54 -10.46 20.65
C ALA A 32 5.04 -10.75 20.85
N PRO A 33 4.18 -9.73 21.05
CA PRO A 33 2.76 -9.98 21.21
C PRO A 33 2.28 -10.78 19.99
N ALA A 34 1.54 -11.86 20.25
CA ALA A 34 0.89 -12.62 19.20
C ALA A 34 0.06 -11.65 18.32
N PRO A 35 0.06 -11.82 16.98
CA PRO A 35 -0.65 -10.91 16.11
C PRO A 35 -2.13 -10.85 16.51
N SER A 36 -2.57 -9.66 16.94
CA SER A 36 -3.97 -9.39 17.18
C SER A 36 -4.73 -9.53 15.88
N THR A 37 -5.74 -10.39 15.86
CA THR A 37 -6.60 -10.67 14.70
C THR A 37 -7.69 -9.62 14.50
N SER A 38 -7.78 -8.62 15.39
CA SER A 38 -8.69 -7.48 15.25
C SER A 38 -7.90 -6.22 14.90
N PRO A 39 -8.38 -5.40 13.94
CA PRO A 39 -7.75 -4.12 13.61
C PRO A 39 -7.73 -3.27 14.88
N THR A 40 -6.53 -2.92 15.32
CA THR A 40 -6.37 -2.02 16.47
C THR A 40 -7.09 -0.71 16.14
N VAL A 41 -7.80 -0.12 17.10
CA VAL A 41 -8.50 1.18 16.89
C VAL A 41 -7.51 2.35 16.91
N THR A 42 -6.30 2.10 17.40
CA THR A 42 -5.22 3.10 17.54
C THR A 42 -4.07 2.78 16.59
N PRO A 43 -3.55 3.75 15.83
CA PRO A 43 -2.37 3.54 14.99
C PRO A 43 -1.12 3.26 15.85
N PRO A 44 -0.13 2.51 15.34
CA PRO A 44 1.15 2.34 16.01
C PRO A 44 1.86 3.69 16.25
N ALA A 45 2.61 3.80 17.35
CA ALA A 45 3.35 5.01 17.70
C ALA A 45 4.45 5.39 16.69
N GLY A 46 5.01 4.40 16.00
CA GLY A 46 5.93 4.58 14.89
C GLY A 46 5.59 3.59 13.78
N MET A 47 5.50 4.10 12.56
CA MET A 47 5.26 3.32 11.34
C MET A 47 6.45 3.46 10.38
N SER A 48 6.37 2.80 9.22
CA SER A 48 7.37 2.94 8.15
C SER A 48 7.62 4.41 7.81
N THR A 49 8.86 4.74 7.45
CA THR A 49 9.30 6.09 7.07
C THR A 49 9.63 6.21 5.58
N VAL A 50 9.29 5.18 4.78
CA VAL A 50 9.44 5.22 3.32
C VAL A 50 8.69 6.44 2.79
N GLY A 51 9.32 7.24 1.92
CA GLY A 51 8.72 8.48 1.43
C GLY A 51 8.77 9.68 2.39
N GLY A 52 9.26 9.50 3.62
CA GLY A 52 9.57 10.61 4.53
C GLY A 52 9.25 10.34 5.99
N VAL A 53 10.10 10.85 6.89
CA VAL A 53 9.98 10.64 8.35
C VAL A 53 8.66 11.10 8.95
N ARG A 54 7.97 12.06 8.31
CA ARG A 54 6.67 12.53 8.78
C ARG A 54 5.55 11.55 8.49
N LEU A 55 5.63 10.82 7.37
CA LEU A 55 4.60 9.86 6.97
C LEU A 55 4.49 8.68 7.95
N GLY A 56 5.59 8.36 8.64
CA GLY A 56 5.62 7.33 9.69
C GLY A 56 5.06 7.75 11.05
N ARG A 57 4.60 9.00 11.20
CA ARG A 57 4.02 9.51 12.45
C ARG A 57 2.51 9.30 12.45
N PRO A 58 1.91 8.93 13.61
CA PRO A 58 0.45 8.90 13.73
C PRO A 58 -0.14 10.31 13.63
N GLY A 59 -1.42 10.36 13.26
CA GLY A 59 -2.20 11.58 13.08
C GLY A 59 -2.00 12.26 11.73
N THR A 60 -2.63 13.42 11.58
CA THR A 60 -2.63 14.19 10.33
C THR A 60 -1.32 14.94 10.12
N GLN A 61 -0.69 14.71 8.97
CA GLN A 61 0.49 15.39 8.50
C GLN A 61 0.11 16.33 7.35
N VAL A 62 0.25 17.63 7.57
CA VAL A 62 0.06 18.69 6.57
C VAL A 62 0.94 19.89 6.93
N ASN A 63 1.37 20.67 5.94
CA ASN A 63 2.05 21.95 6.16
C ASN A 63 1.06 23.10 5.96
N LEU A 64 0.37 23.52 7.01
CA LEU A 64 -0.50 24.69 6.93
C LEU A 64 0.34 25.97 6.89
N ALA A 65 0.15 26.75 5.84
CA ALA A 65 0.77 28.07 5.63
C ALA A 65 -0.31 29.04 5.12
N PRO A 66 -0.07 30.37 5.16
CA PRO A 66 -1.01 31.34 4.61
C PRO A 66 -1.38 31.00 3.16
N GLY A 67 -2.68 30.94 2.87
CA GLY A 67 -3.21 30.58 1.55
C GLY A 67 -3.45 29.08 1.31
N VAL A 68 -2.98 28.20 2.20
CA VAL A 68 -3.35 26.76 2.18
C VAL A 68 -4.74 26.60 2.80
N PRO A 69 -5.71 25.95 2.12
CA PRO A 69 -7.03 25.71 2.69
C PRO A 69 -6.94 24.78 3.91
N VAL A 70 -7.83 24.98 4.88
CA VAL A 70 -7.95 24.08 6.03
C VAL A 70 -8.45 22.72 5.55
N LEU A 71 -7.88 21.63 6.09
CA LEU A 71 -8.36 20.28 5.81
C LEU A 71 -9.83 20.12 6.28
N PRO A 72 -10.64 19.32 5.56
CA PRO A 72 -11.98 18.98 6.01
C PRO A 72 -11.92 18.32 7.40
N LYS A 73 -12.72 18.84 8.34
CA LYS A 73 -12.69 18.42 9.75
C LYS A 73 -13.41 17.10 10.03
N ASP A 74 -14.20 16.64 9.06
CA ASP A 74 -15.12 15.52 9.19
C ASP A 74 -14.65 14.29 8.42
N ILE A 75 -13.35 14.18 8.14
CA ILE A 75 -12.73 12.95 7.63
C ILE A 75 -12.51 12.00 8.81
N THR A 76 -13.16 10.84 8.75
CA THR A 76 -13.14 9.82 9.80
C THR A 76 -12.38 8.56 9.40
N ALA A 77 -11.86 8.51 8.18
CA ALA A 77 -10.99 7.43 7.74
C ALA A 77 -9.75 7.27 8.63
N ARG A 78 -9.52 6.02 9.03
CA ARG A 78 -8.35 5.62 9.84
C ARG A 78 -7.02 5.90 9.16
N SER A 79 -6.98 5.79 7.84
CA SER A 79 -5.79 6.11 7.05
C SER A 79 -6.19 6.74 5.72
N TRP A 80 -5.49 7.79 5.31
CA TRP A 80 -5.64 8.40 4.00
C TRP A 80 -4.39 9.15 3.55
N ILE A 81 -4.27 9.39 2.25
CA ILE A 81 -3.18 10.15 1.64
C ILE A 81 -3.67 10.92 0.42
N VAL A 82 -3.16 12.14 0.23
CA VAL A 82 -3.41 13.00 -0.94
C VAL A 82 -2.08 13.30 -1.60
N THR A 83 -1.94 12.92 -2.86
CA THR A 83 -0.67 13.02 -3.60
C THR A 83 -0.84 13.66 -4.97
N ASP A 84 0.20 14.34 -5.41
CA ASP A 84 0.37 14.68 -6.82
C ASP A 84 0.88 13.45 -7.57
N ALA A 85 0.11 13.00 -8.57
CA ALA A 85 0.42 11.76 -9.27
C ALA A 85 1.61 11.91 -10.24
N GLU A 86 1.90 13.14 -10.71
CA GLU A 86 3.00 13.39 -11.62
C GLU A 86 4.32 13.54 -10.87
N SER A 87 4.38 14.42 -9.87
CA SER A 87 5.60 14.67 -9.11
C SER A 87 5.87 13.61 -8.05
N GLY A 88 4.83 12.88 -7.60
CA GLY A 88 4.90 11.97 -6.47
C GLY A 88 4.86 12.68 -5.12
N GLU A 89 4.70 14.00 -5.06
CA GLU A 89 4.68 14.72 -3.79
C GLU A 89 3.45 14.36 -2.95
N VAL A 90 3.66 14.10 -1.66
CA VAL A 90 2.59 13.88 -0.70
C VAL A 90 2.18 15.22 -0.10
N LEU A 91 0.98 15.68 -0.43
CA LEU A 91 0.47 16.99 -0.03
C LEU A 91 -0.05 16.99 1.41
N ALA A 92 -0.75 15.91 1.78
CA ALA A 92 -1.18 15.64 3.14
C ALA A 92 -1.43 14.14 3.32
N ALA A 93 -1.37 13.67 4.57
CA ALA A 93 -1.70 12.31 4.93
C ALA A 93 -2.24 12.20 6.36
N HIS A 94 -2.88 11.09 6.67
CA HIS A 94 -3.22 10.69 8.03
C HIS A 94 -2.91 9.21 8.20
N ASN A 95 -2.02 8.88 9.13
CA ASN A 95 -1.58 7.51 9.38
C ASN A 95 -1.18 6.76 8.09
N ALA A 96 -0.36 7.39 7.22
CA ALA A 96 -0.12 6.93 5.85
C ALA A 96 0.37 5.47 5.74
N HIS A 97 1.19 5.05 6.71
CA HIS A 97 1.81 3.73 6.80
C HIS A 97 1.09 2.77 7.77
N TRP A 98 -0.15 3.08 8.16
CA TRP A 98 -0.89 2.17 9.02
C TRP A 98 -1.35 0.95 8.23
N ARG A 99 -0.81 -0.21 8.63
CA ARG A 99 -1.19 -1.52 8.11
C ARG A 99 -2.64 -1.84 8.46
N LEU A 100 -3.49 -1.82 7.45
CA LEU A 100 -4.92 -2.11 7.52
C LEU A 100 -5.28 -3.14 6.43
N PRO A 101 -6.33 -3.96 6.62
CA PRO A 101 -6.80 -4.83 5.56
C PRO A 101 -7.21 -4.01 4.32
N PRO A 102 -6.76 -4.38 3.11
CA PRO A 102 -6.95 -3.56 1.91
C PRO A 102 -8.34 -3.72 1.27
N ALA A 103 -9.05 -4.82 1.56
CA ALA A 103 -10.15 -5.31 0.75
C ALA A 103 -9.75 -5.41 -0.74
N SER A 104 -10.73 -5.32 -1.65
CA SER A 104 -10.53 -5.39 -3.09
C SER A 104 -9.68 -4.27 -3.71
N THR A 105 -9.22 -3.25 -2.95
CA THR A 105 -8.21 -2.32 -3.48
C THR A 105 -6.89 -3.03 -3.76
N LEU A 106 -6.61 -4.17 -3.10
CA LEU A 106 -5.43 -4.98 -3.44
C LEU A 106 -5.47 -5.54 -4.87
N LYS A 107 -6.65 -5.63 -5.50
CA LYS A 107 -6.74 -6.02 -6.92
C LYS A 107 -6.02 -5.05 -7.86
N MET A 108 -5.67 -3.85 -7.39
CA MET A 108 -4.76 -2.96 -8.12
C MET A 108 -3.38 -3.60 -8.27
N LEU A 109 -2.84 -4.22 -7.22
CA LEU A 109 -1.55 -4.93 -7.26
C LEU A 109 -1.64 -6.16 -8.15
N PHE A 110 -2.73 -6.93 -8.02
CA PHE A 110 -3.01 -8.07 -8.89
C PHE A 110 -3.00 -7.67 -10.37
N ALA A 111 -3.75 -6.61 -10.72
CA ALA A 111 -3.79 -6.10 -12.10
C ALA A 111 -2.43 -5.57 -12.55
N ASP A 112 -1.73 -4.82 -11.71
CA ASP A 112 -0.42 -4.25 -12.04
C ASP A 112 0.64 -5.34 -12.32
N THR A 113 0.50 -6.50 -11.66
CA THR A 113 1.38 -7.67 -11.79
C THR A 113 1.04 -8.52 -13.03
N LEU A 114 -0.25 -8.80 -13.27
CA LEU A 114 -0.67 -9.80 -14.26
C LEU A 114 -1.12 -9.21 -15.61
N LEU A 115 -1.52 -7.94 -15.70
CA LEU A 115 -1.93 -7.33 -16.98
C LEU A 115 -0.90 -7.53 -18.11
N PRO A 116 0.42 -7.44 -17.88
CA PRO A 116 1.40 -7.65 -18.96
C PRO A 116 1.55 -9.10 -19.42
N ARG A 117 1.01 -10.09 -18.68
CA ARG A 117 1.26 -11.52 -18.93
C ARG A 117 0.36 -12.12 -20.00
N PHE A 118 -0.86 -11.58 -20.15
CA PHE A 118 -1.90 -12.20 -20.97
C PHE A 118 -2.44 -11.24 -22.04
N PRO A 119 -2.35 -11.60 -23.34
CA PRO A 119 -3.01 -10.86 -24.41
C PRO A 119 -4.52 -10.77 -24.19
N LYS A 120 -5.12 -9.62 -24.48
CA LYS A 120 -6.56 -9.39 -24.22
C LYS A 120 -7.48 -10.34 -25.01
N GLU A 121 -7.07 -10.78 -26.20
CA GLU A 121 -7.82 -11.71 -27.06
C GLU A 121 -7.67 -13.18 -26.66
N GLU A 122 -6.71 -13.50 -25.79
CA GLU A 122 -6.55 -14.87 -25.31
C GLU A 122 -7.85 -15.33 -24.63
N LYS A 123 -8.21 -16.59 -24.86
CA LYS A 123 -9.45 -17.19 -24.37
C LYS A 123 -9.13 -18.34 -23.43
N HIS A 124 -9.83 -18.38 -22.31
CA HIS A 124 -9.73 -19.45 -21.33
C HIS A 124 -11.08 -20.13 -21.14
N LYS A 125 -11.10 -21.45 -21.27
CA LYS A 125 -12.28 -22.26 -20.93
C LYS A 125 -12.22 -22.59 -19.45
N VAL A 126 -13.16 -22.06 -18.68
CA VAL A 126 -13.19 -22.19 -17.23
C VAL A 126 -13.50 -23.63 -16.84
N VAL A 127 -12.67 -24.17 -15.95
CA VAL A 127 -12.86 -25.49 -15.32
C VAL A 127 -13.19 -25.33 -13.84
N PRO A 128 -13.80 -26.34 -13.18
CA PRO A 128 -14.21 -26.21 -11.78
C PRO A 128 -13.07 -25.82 -10.82
N SER A 129 -11.84 -26.25 -11.09
CA SER A 129 -10.67 -25.90 -10.29
C SER A 129 -10.30 -24.42 -10.35
N ASP A 130 -10.72 -23.69 -11.39
CA ASP A 130 -10.46 -22.25 -11.53
C ASP A 130 -11.26 -21.39 -10.56
N LEU A 131 -12.31 -21.95 -9.97
CA LEU A 131 -13.22 -21.26 -9.05
C LEU A 131 -13.11 -21.81 -7.61
N ALA A 132 -12.17 -22.74 -7.38
CA ALA A 132 -11.98 -23.38 -6.10
C ALA A 132 -11.34 -22.44 -5.07
N GLY A 133 -11.78 -22.52 -3.81
CA GLY A 133 -11.17 -21.76 -2.71
C GLY A 133 -11.61 -20.30 -2.61
N MET A 134 -12.60 -19.85 -3.38
CA MET A 134 -13.19 -18.52 -3.19
C MET A 134 -13.88 -18.39 -1.83
N GLY A 135 -13.64 -17.28 -1.14
CA GLY A 135 -14.28 -16.96 0.14
C GLY A 135 -15.81 -16.81 0.01
N VAL A 136 -16.54 -17.25 1.04
CA VAL A 136 -18.01 -17.13 1.10
C VAL A 136 -18.44 -15.66 1.07
N GLY A 137 -19.43 -15.31 0.25
CA GLY A 137 -19.90 -13.93 0.14
C GLY A 137 -18.98 -13.00 -0.67
N SER A 138 -17.97 -13.57 -1.35
CA SER A 138 -17.14 -12.84 -2.31
C SER A 138 -17.98 -12.12 -3.37
N SER A 139 -17.51 -10.95 -3.79
CA SER A 139 -18.04 -10.29 -4.99
C SER A 139 -17.73 -11.15 -6.22
N VAL A 140 -18.71 -11.33 -7.10
CA VAL A 140 -18.58 -12.12 -8.33
C VAL A 140 -19.14 -11.34 -9.52
N VAL A 141 -18.53 -11.51 -10.70
CA VAL A 141 -19.07 -10.99 -11.97
C VAL A 141 -20.06 -11.99 -12.61
N GLY A 142 -19.96 -13.26 -12.23
CA GLY A 142 -20.84 -14.34 -12.69
C GLY A 142 -20.19 -15.24 -13.74
N ILE A 143 -18.89 -15.52 -13.60
CA ILE A 143 -18.18 -16.52 -14.41
C ILE A 143 -18.74 -17.91 -14.12
N LYS A 144 -18.86 -18.72 -15.17
CA LYS A 144 -19.39 -20.09 -15.08
C LYS A 144 -18.39 -21.11 -15.61
N GLU A 145 -18.34 -22.27 -14.95
CA GLU A 145 -17.61 -23.44 -15.43
C GLU A 145 -18.14 -23.90 -16.80
N GLY A 146 -17.24 -24.42 -17.64
CA GLY A 146 -17.56 -24.88 -18.99
C GLY A 146 -17.70 -23.76 -20.03
N HIS A 147 -17.85 -22.51 -19.61
CA HIS A 147 -17.90 -21.35 -20.49
C HIS A 147 -16.48 -20.87 -20.84
N THR A 148 -16.35 -20.13 -21.94
CA THR A 148 -15.08 -19.56 -22.40
C THR A 148 -15.13 -18.04 -22.34
N TYR A 149 -14.17 -17.43 -21.66
CA TYR A 149 -14.06 -15.99 -21.50
C TYR A 149 -12.77 -15.49 -22.15
N SER A 150 -12.80 -14.28 -22.73
CA SER A 150 -11.56 -13.61 -23.11
C SER A 150 -10.89 -13.02 -21.87
N VAL A 151 -9.57 -12.87 -21.91
CA VAL A 151 -8.81 -12.15 -20.86
C VAL A 151 -9.36 -10.73 -20.68
N HIS A 152 -9.81 -10.09 -21.76
CA HIS A 152 -10.51 -8.81 -21.70
C HIS A 152 -11.76 -8.85 -20.81
N ASP A 153 -12.61 -9.86 -20.98
CA ASP A 153 -13.82 -10.04 -20.18
C ASP A 153 -13.48 -10.29 -18.71
N LEU A 154 -12.45 -11.09 -18.43
CA LEU A 154 -11.99 -11.33 -17.07
C LEU A 154 -11.56 -10.02 -16.39
N TRP A 155 -10.75 -9.19 -17.06
CA TRP A 155 -10.35 -7.88 -16.52
C TRP A 155 -11.52 -6.91 -16.35
N LEU A 156 -12.50 -6.91 -17.25
CA LEU A 156 -13.75 -6.17 -17.04
C LEU A 156 -14.46 -6.62 -15.76
N GLY A 157 -14.52 -7.93 -15.50
CA GLY A 157 -15.06 -8.47 -14.25
C GLY A 157 -14.31 -8.02 -13.00
N VAL A 158 -12.97 -8.05 -13.04
CA VAL A 158 -12.08 -7.59 -11.97
C VAL A 158 -12.34 -6.11 -11.64
N PHE A 159 -12.38 -5.23 -12.64
CA PHE A 159 -12.48 -3.79 -12.39
C PHE A 159 -13.90 -3.30 -12.13
N LEU A 160 -14.90 -3.76 -12.89
CA LEU A 160 -16.25 -3.21 -12.80
C LEU A 160 -17.06 -3.83 -11.66
N ARG A 161 -16.95 -5.15 -11.46
CA ARG A 161 -17.72 -5.89 -10.45
C ARG A 161 -16.90 -6.38 -9.28
N SER A 162 -15.60 -6.09 -9.28
CA SER A 162 -14.68 -6.58 -8.25
C SER A 162 -14.70 -8.11 -8.14
N GLY A 163 -14.95 -8.80 -9.26
CA GLY A 163 -15.21 -10.24 -9.29
C GLY A 163 -14.00 -11.04 -8.84
N ASN A 164 -14.14 -11.75 -7.71
CA ASN A 164 -13.14 -12.69 -7.21
C ASN A 164 -13.06 -13.91 -8.14
N ASP A 165 -14.18 -14.32 -8.73
CA ASP A 165 -14.25 -15.35 -9.76
C ASP A 165 -13.31 -15.06 -10.93
N ALA A 166 -13.29 -13.81 -11.42
CA ALA A 166 -12.35 -13.40 -12.47
C ALA A 166 -10.88 -13.41 -12.01
N VAL A 167 -10.63 -13.01 -10.76
CA VAL A 167 -9.27 -13.07 -10.17
C VAL A 167 -8.79 -14.50 -10.05
N HIS A 168 -9.63 -15.44 -9.62
CA HIS A 168 -9.25 -16.84 -9.47
C HIS A 168 -8.96 -17.50 -10.82
N VAL A 169 -9.78 -17.23 -11.86
CA VAL A 169 -9.49 -17.70 -13.23
C VAL A 169 -8.14 -17.17 -13.74
N LEU A 170 -7.90 -15.86 -13.63
CA LEU A 170 -6.63 -15.25 -14.04
C LEU A 170 -5.45 -15.76 -13.20
N SER A 171 -5.68 -16.13 -11.92
CA SER A 171 -4.67 -16.75 -11.07
C SER A 171 -4.37 -18.19 -11.51
N SER A 172 -5.38 -18.97 -11.91
CA SER A 172 -5.17 -20.30 -12.50
C SER A 172 -4.35 -20.23 -13.79
N MET A 173 -4.62 -19.24 -14.64
CA MET A 173 -3.81 -18.98 -15.84
C MET A 173 -2.36 -18.60 -15.49
N ASN A 174 -2.11 -18.10 -14.28
CA ASN A 174 -0.81 -17.74 -13.74
C ASN A 174 -0.24 -18.83 -12.80
N GLU A 175 -0.37 -20.11 -13.19
CA GLU A 175 0.12 -21.27 -12.46
C GLU A 175 -0.51 -21.46 -11.06
N GLY A 176 -1.66 -20.82 -10.82
CA GLY A 176 -2.46 -20.95 -9.61
C GLY A 176 -2.26 -19.80 -8.60
N VAL A 177 -3.07 -19.86 -7.55
CA VAL A 177 -3.13 -18.82 -6.49
C VAL A 177 -1.78 -18.66 -5.78
N ALA A 178 -1.08 -19.76 -5.46
CA ALA A 178 0.19 -19.70 -4.74
C ALA A 178 1.27 -18.93 -5.53
N GLN A 179 1.40 -19.23 -6.82
CA GLN A 179 2.35 -18.52 -7.70
C GLN A 179 1.94 -17.06 -7.87
N THR A 180 0.64 -16.78 -8.03
CA THR A 180 0.12 -15.42 -8.13
C THR A 180 0.39 -14.58 -6.88
N VAL A 181 0.20 -15.14 -5.68
CA VAL A 181 0.51 -14.46 -4.41
C VAL A 181 2.00 -14.14 -4.33
N LYS A 182 2.87 -15.08 -4.73
CA LYS A 182 4.32 -14.86 -4.79
C LYS A 182 4.66 -13.72 -5.75
N ASP A 183 4.14 -13.76 -6.98
CA ASP A 183 4.38 -12.74 -8.00
C ASP A 183 3.91 -11.36 -7.54
N MET A 184 2.74 -11.29 -6.89
CA MET A 184 2.22 -10.04 -6.31
C MET A 184 3.09 -9.51 -5.17
N GLN A 185 3.59 -10.39 -4.29
CA GLN A 185 4.48 -9.98 -3.21
C GLN A 185 5.82 -9.48 -3.75
N ASP A 186 6.40 -10.16 -4.73
CA ASP A 186 7.63 -9.74 -5.42
C ASP A 186 7.43 -8.38 -6.09
N HIS A 187 6.27 -8.15 -6.72
CA HIS A 187 5.93 -6.87 -7.33
C HIS A 187 5.71 -5.76 -6.30
N ALA A 188 5.05 -6.05 -5.17
CA ALA A 188 4.94 -5.09 -4.06
C ALA A 188 6.33 -4.68 -3.52
N ASP A 189 7.25 -5.64 -3.42
CA ASP A 189 8.63 -5.37 -3.02
C ASP A 189 9.37 -4.48 -4.01
N GLU A 190 9.23 -4.74 -5.30
CA GLU A 190 9.78 -3.92 -6.39
C GLU A 190 9.26 -2.48 -6.34
N LEU A 191 7.97 -2.29 -6.06
CA LEU A 191 7.35 -0.97 -5.86
C LEU A 191 7.73 -0.30 -4.54
N GLN A 192 8.44 -1.01 -3.65
CA GLN A 192 8.73 -0.58 -2.28
C GLN A 192 7.48 -0.39 -1.40
N ALA A 193 6.40 -1.11 -1.70
CA ALA A 193 5.19 -1.21 -0.90
C ALA A 193 5.41 -2.12 0.33
N ARG A 194 6.20 -1.63 1.30
CA ARG A 194 6.73 -2.43 2.42
C ARG A 194 5.77 -2.67 3.59
N ASP A 195 4.60 -2.04 3.55
CA ASP A 195 3.49 -2.29 4.48
C ASP A 195 2.48 -3.29 3.94
N THR A 196 2.72 -3.80 2.73
CA THR A 196 1.85 -4.76 2.05
C THR A 196 2.32 -6.19 2.28
N HIS A 197 1.41 -7.01 2.80
CA HIS A 197 1.56 -8.46 2.87
C HIS A 197 0.40 -9.12 2.12
N VAL A 198 0.74 -9.87 1.07
CA VAL A 198 -0.23 -10.55 0.21
C VAL A 198 -0.46 -11.97 0.73
N VAL A 199 -1.72 -12.32 1.00
CA VAL A 199 -2.13 -13.68 1.39
C VAL A 199 -3.04 -14.30 0.33
N SER A 200 -3.97 -13.50 -0.19
CA SER A 200 -4.82 -13.81 -1.34
C SER A 200 -4.69 -12.75 -2.45
N PRO A 201 -4.94 -13.11 -3.72
CA PRO A 201 -4.82 -12.19 -4.85
C PRO A 201 -5.98 -11.19 -4.97
N ASP A 202 -7.14 -11.50 -4.37
CA ASP A 202 -8.35 -10.69 -4.48
C ASP A 202 -8.51 -9.68 -3.33
N GLY A 203 -7.70 -9.78 -2.28
CA GLY A 203 -7.77 -8.92 -1.10
C GLY A 203 -8.94 -9.24 -0.18
N TYR A 204 -9.48 -10.45 -0.26
CA TYR A 204 -10.44 -10.97 0.73
C TYR A 204 -9.82 -11.00 2.13
N ASP A 205 -10.69 -11.05 3.16
CA ASP A 205 -10.24 -11.06 4.55
C ASP A 205 -9.49 -12.34 4.87
N GLU A 206 -8.17 -12.21 5.01
CA GLU A 206 -7.26 -13.30 5.39
C GLU A 206 -6.36 -12.88 6.56
N PRO A 207 -6.02 -13.80 7.49
CA PRO A 207 -5.09 -13.50 8.57
C PRO A 207 -3.75 -12.99 8.05
N GLY A 208 -3.37 -11.78 8.47
CA GLY A 208 -2.12 -11.14 8.05
C GLY A 208 -2.18 -10.35 6.74
N GLN A 209 -3.29 -10.41 5.98
CA GLN A 209 -3.44 -9.63 4.76
C GLN A 209 -3.62 -8.14 5.07
N VAL A 210 -2.60 -7.36 4.75
CA VAL A 210 -2.56 -5.92 5.04
C VAL A 210 -1.91 -5.13 3.92
N SER A 211 -2.22 -3.84 3.86
CA SER A 211 -1.50 -2.82 3.11
C SER A 211 -1.62 -1.48 3.86
N SER A 212 -1.18 -0.37 3.27
CA SER A 212 -1.33 0.97 3.83
C SER A 212 -1.85 1.95 2.77
N ALA A 213 -2.36 3.11 3.18
CA ALA A 213 -2.80 4.12 2.22
C ALA A 213 -1.63 4.56 1.31
N TYR A 214 -0.42 4.65 1.87
CA TYR A 214 0.80 4.94 1.12
C TYR A 214 1.10 3.86 0.08
N ASP A 215 1.12 2.59 0.47
CA ASP A 215 1.44 1.47 -0.43
C ASP A 215 0.40 1.31 -1.55
N LEU A 216 -0.89 1.39 -1.21
CA LEU A 216 -1.97 1.33 -2.21
C LEU A 216 -1.86 2.48 -3.22
N THR A 217 -1.35 3.65 -2.80
CA THR A 217 -1.10 4.77 -3.70
C THR A 217 0.10 4.51 -4.63
N LEU A 218 1.18 3.90 -4.12
CA LEU A 218 2.31 3.46 -4.96
C LEU A 218 1.86 2.46 -6.03
N ILE A 219 1.08 1.47 -5.61
CA ILE A 219 0.51 0.44 -6.48
C ILE A 219 -0.39 1.08 -7.55
N ALA A 220 -1.27 1.99 -7.17
CA ALA A 220 -2.13 2.70 -8.12
C ALA A 220 -1.31 3.54 -9.12
N ARG A 221 -0.28 4.27 -8.65
CA ARG A 221 0.59 5.08 -9.51
C ARG A 221 1.35 4.23 -10.52
N SER A 222 1.82 3.05 -10.13
CA SER A 222 2.46 2.09 -11.02
C SER A 222 1.46 1.51 -12.04
N GLY A 223 0.30 1.03 -11.57
CA GLY A 223 -0.76 0.52 -12.44
C GLY A 223 -1.18 1.52 -13.51
N LEU A 224 -1.36 2.78 -13.13
CA LEU A 224 -1.74 3.86 -14.03
C LEU A 224 -0.70 4.21 -15.09
N GLN A 225 0.54 3.66 -15.04
CA GLN A 225 1.47 3.73 -16.17
C GLN A 225 1.02 2.87 -17.36
N LYS A 226 0.29 1.79 -17.10
CA LYS A 226 -0.18 0.85 -18.12
C LYS A 226 -1.48 1.34 -18.77
N LYS A 227 -1.52 1.34 -20.11
CA LYS A 227 -2.71 1.78 -20.86
C LYS A 227 -3.94 0.94 -20.51
N ASP A 228 -3.78 -0.37 -20.47
CA ASP A 228 -4.90 -1.29 -20.21
C ASP A 228 -5.48 -1.10 -18.81
N PHE A 229 -4.64 -0.89 -17.79
CA PHE A 229 -5.11 -0.57 -16.44
C PHE A 229 -6.01 0.67 -16.45
N ARG A 230 -5.56 1.75 -17.11
CA ARG A 230 -6.35 2.99 -17.23
C ARG A 230 -7.67 2.77 -17.97
N ASP A 231 -7.65 1.98 -19.04
CA ASP A 231 -8.85 1.69 -19.82
C ASP A 231 -9.88 0.91 -18.98
N TYR A 232 -9.46 -0.15 -18.29
CA TYR A 232 -10.37 -0.93 -17.44
C TYR A 232 -10.88 -0.13 -16.24
N CYS A 233 -9.99 0.55 -15.50
CA CYS A 233 -10.38 1.22 -14.27
C CYS A 233 -11.32 2.42 -14.50
N SER A 234 -11.25 3.03 -15.70
CA SER A 234 -12.10 4.16 -16.11
C SER A 234 -13.37 3.75 -16.86
N THR A 235 -13.57 2.46 -17.12
CA THR A 235 -14.78 1.97 -17.79
C THR A 235 -15.97 2.02 -16.84
N VAL A 236 -17.04 2.72 -17.23
CA VAL A 236 -18.26 2.91 -16.42
C VAL A 236 -19.19 1.70 -16.51
N SER A 237 -19.43 1.20 -17.72
CA SER A 237 -20.19 -0.03 -17.97
C SER A 237 -19.63 -0.79 -19.15
N ALA A 238 -19.93 -2.09 -19.20
CA ALA A 238 -19.57 -2.96 -20.31
C ALA A 238 -20.62 -4.06 -20.49
N ARG A 239 -20.73 -4.57 -21.71
CA ARG A 239 -21.54 -5.76 -22.00
C ARG A 239 -20.77 -6.99 -21.52
N PHE A 240 -21.42 -7.80 -20.71
CA PHE A 240 -20.93 -9.09 -20.25
C PHE A 240 -21.92 -10.19 -20.64
N GLU A 241 -21.52 -11.45 -20.47
CA GLU A 241 -22.38 -12.60 -20.76
C GLU A 241 -23.67 -12.56 -19.92
N THR A 242 -23.55 -12.21 -18.63
CA THR A 242 -24.67 -12.13 -17.69
C THR A 242 -25.54 -10.88 -17.86
N GLY A 243 -25.18 -9.96 -18.76
CA GLY A 243 -25.86 -8.69 -18.97
C GLY A 243 -24.90 -7.51 -18.96
N GLU A 244 -25.44 -6.29 -18.90
CA GLU A 244 -24.60 -5.12 -18.66
C GLU A 244 -24.05 -5.15 -17.23
N ILE A 245 -22.74 -4.95 -17.10
CA ILE A 245 -22.07 -4.76 -15.81
C ILE A 245 -21.66 -3.29 -15.67
N ARG A 246 -21.74 -2.75 -14.45
CA ARG A 246 -21.41 -1.36 -14.13
C ARG A 246 -20.36 -1.30 -13.02
N ASN A 247 -19.46 -0.33 -13.13
CA ASN A 247 -18.38 -0.09 -12.19
C ASN A 247 -18.92 0.29 -10.79
N THR A 248 -18.42 -0.39 -9.77
CA THR A 248 -18.80 -0.15 -8.37
C THR A 248 -18.22 1.13 -7.76
N ASN A 249 -17.24 1.77 -8.42
CA ASN A 249 -16.73 3.08 -8.02
C ASN A 249 -17.79 4.16 -8.22
N ARG A 250 -18.38 4.66 -7.12
CA ARG A 250 -19.47 5.65 -7.18
C ARG A 250 -19.01 7.06 -7.52
N LEU A 251 -17.75 7.42 -7.31
CA LEU A 251 -17.23 8.69 -7.85
C LEU A 251 -17.19 8.66 -9.38
N LEU A 252 -17.01 7.49 -9.99
CA LEU A 252 -17.03 7.32 -11.45
C LEU A 252 -18.44 7.09 -12.00
N SER A 253 -19.22 6.21 -11.36
CA SER A 253 -20.51 5.75 -11.90
C SER A 253 -21.72 6.50 -11.31
N GLY A 254 -21.53 7.29 -10.26
CA GLY A 254 -22.61 7.97 -9.54
C GLY A 254 -23.47 7.03 -8.69
N ASP A 255 -24.17 7.65 -7.74
CA ASP A 255 -25.20 7.06 -6.89
C ASP A 255 -26.19 8.16 -6.43
N THR A 256 -27.22 7.77 -5.68
CA THR A 256 -28.26 8.67 -5.14
C THR A 256 -27.70 9.80 -4.27
N ASP A 257 -26.62 9.55 -3.53
CA ASP A 257 -25.99 10.50 -2.59
C ASP A 257 -24.54 10.85 -2.95
N VAL A 258 -24.05 10.37 -4.10
CA VAL A 258 -22.71 10.67 -4.62
C VAL A 258 -22.79 10.98 -6.11
N PRO A 259 -22.63 12.25 -6.52
CA PRO A 259 -22.57 12.59 -7.94
C PRO A 259 -21.25 12.09 -8.55
N VAL A 260 -21.23 11.95 -9.87
CA VAL A 260 -19.99 11.70 -10.61
C VAL A 260 -19.01 12.85 -10.35
N TYR A 261 -17.83 12.51 -9.84
CA TYR A 261 -16.84 13.50 -9.43
C TYR A 261 -16.13 14.10 -10.64
N GLN A 262 -16.08 15.42 -10.73
CA GLN A 262 -15.44 16.09 -11.87
C GLN A 262 -13.95 15.75 -11.95
N GLY A 263 -13.55 15.20 -13.10
CA GLY A 263 -12.16 14.85 -13.42
C GLY A 263 -11.77 13.44 -13.02
N ILE A 264 -12.66 12.66 -12.40
CA ILE A 264 -12.37 11.29 -11.97
C ILE A 264 -12.06 10.38 -13.17
N ALA A 265 -11.06 9.52 -13.01
CA ALA A 265 -10.68 8.54 -14.03
C ALA A 265 -10.49 7.12 -13.46
N GLY A 266 -11.19 6.80 -12.36
CA GLY A 266 -11.34 5.44 -11.86
C GLY A 266 -10.35 5.06 -10.77
N VAL A 267 -9.67 3.93 -10.97
CA VAL A 267 -8.84 3.13 -10.05
C VAL A 267 -9.60 2.00 -9.36
N LYS A 268 -9.88 2.00 -8.06
CA LYS A 268 -10.53 0.84 -7.42
C LYS A 268 -11.12 1.12 -6.04
N ASN A 269 -12.30 0.55 -5.78
CA ASN A 269 -12.91 0.45 -4.45
C ASN A 269 -12.84 -0.98 -3.89
N GLY A 270 -12.97 -1.12 -2.58
CA GLY A 270 -13.10 -2.38 -1.87
C GLY A 270 -13.95 -2.26 -0.61
N ASN A 271 -14.53 -3.38 -0.17
CA ASN A 271 -15.19 -3.49 1.12
C ASN A 271 -15.12 -4.95 1.59
N THR A 272 -14.74 -5.16 2.84
CA THR A 272 -14.84 -6.46 3.53
C THR A 272 -15.20 -6.22 5.00
N THR A 273 -15.47 -7.29 5.74
CA THR A 273 -15.86 -7.20 7.16
C THR A 273 -14.73 -6.58 7.99
N ASN A 274 -13.49 -6.99 7.76
CA ASN A 274 -12.35 -6.49 8.56
C ASN A 274 -11.79 -5.17 8.02
N ALA A 275 -11.82 -4.94 6.70
CA ALA A 275 -11.30 -3.73 6.10
C ALA A 275 -12.22 -2.52 6.26
N GLY A 276 -13.54 -2.74 6.37
CA GLY A 276 -14.52 -1.70 6.06
C GLY A 276 -14.36 -1.24 4.60
N ALA A 277 -14.83 -0.03 4.30
CA ALA A 277 -14.72 0.52 2.96
C ALA A 277 -13.31 1.08 2.69
N THR A 278 -12.75 0.75 1.53
CA THR A 278 -11.47 1.28 1.03
C THR A 278 -11.62 1.80 -0.39
N PHE A 279 -10.89 2.85 -0.73
CA PHE A 279 -10.92 3.44 -2.05
C PHE A 279 -9.57 4.04 -2.41
N THR A 280 -9.15 3.84 -3.65
CA THR A 280 -8.14 4.66 -4.30
C THR A 280 -8.73 5.23 -5.57
N GLY A 281 -8.54 6.53 -5.79
CA GLY A 281 -9.02 7.24 -6.96
C GLY A 281 -7.94 8.12 -7.57
N VAL A 282 -8.10 8.41 -8.86
CA VAL A 282 -7.32 9.41 -9.58
C VAL A 282 -8.26 10.43 -10.23
N ALA A 283 -7.92 11.71 -10.13
CA ALA A 283 -8.68 12.78 -10.78
C ALA A 283 -7.75 13.84 -11.39
N GLU A 284 -8.20 14.43 -12.49
CA GLU A 284 -7.51 15.54 -13.15
C GLU A 284 -8.38 16.80 -13.23
N ARG A 285 -7.81 17.94 -12.87
CA ARG A 285 -8.41 19.28 -13.06
C ARG A 285 -7.32 20.26 -13.48
N ASN A 286 -7.57 21.02 -14.55
CA ASN A 286 -6.67 22.09 -15.02
C ASN A 286 -5.21 21.63 -15.19
N GLY A 287 -4.99 20.43 -15.72
CA GLY A 287 -3.65 19.86 -15.93
C GLY A 287 -2.93 19.41 -14.66
N ARG A 288 -3.63 19.35 -13.52
CA ARG A 288 -3.12 18.77 -12.27
C ARG A 288 -3.78 17.41 -12.04
N VAL A 289 -2.98 16.39 -11.78
CA VAL A 289 -3.45 15.02 -11.56
C VAL A 289 -3.17 14.63 -10.12
N LEU A 290 -4.22 14.29 -9.37
CA LEU A 290 -4.11 13.86 -7.98
C LEU A 290 -4.48 12.40 -7.83
N LEU A 291 -3.81 11.73 -6.90
CA LEU A 291 -4.14 10.40 -6.41
C LEU A 291 -4.52 10.50 -4.93
N VAL A 292 -5.67 9.91 -4.57
CA VAL A 292 -6.17 9.88 -3.19
C VAL A 292 -6.55 8.46 -2.82
N THR A 293 -6.03 7.99 -1.68
CA THR A 293 -6.43 6.73 -1.06
C THR A 293 -7.06 7.01 0.30
N VAL A 294 -8.16 6.33 0.59
CA VAL A 294 -8.92 6.40 1.84
C VAL A 294 -9.21 4.97 2.31
N MET A 295 -8.93 4.69 3.59
CA MET A 295 -9.14 3.38 4.20
C MET A 295 -9.94 3.52 5.49
N HIS A 296 -11.00 2.72 5.59
CA HIS A 296 -11.82 2.54 6.78
C HIS A 296 -12.36 3.86 7.36
N PRO A 297 -13.24 4.60 6.65
CA PRO A 297 -14.08 5.61 7.28
C PRO A 297 -14.85 5.02 8.46
N ASP A 298 -14.75 5.61 9.63
CA ASP A 298 -15.44 5.11 10.84
C ASP A 298 -16.94 5.48 10.86
N LYS A 299 -17.36 6.47 10.08
CA LYS A 299 -18.78 6.84 9.96
C LYS A 299 -19.59 5.75 9.23
N PRO A 300 -20.71 5.30 9.79
CA PRO A 300 -21.58 4.28 9.18
C PRO A 300 -22.55 4.87 8.15
N GLU A 301 -22.10 5.86 7.36
CA GLU A 301 -22.93 6.50 6.34
C GLU A 301 -22.76 5.81 4.98
N HIS A 302 -23.83 5.79 4.19
CA HIS A 302 -23.77 5.26 2.83
C HIS A 302 -22.72 6.02 2.02
N ASN A 303 -21.92 5.27 1.23
CA ASN A 303 -20.90 5.83 0.36
C ASN A 303 -19.85 6.75 1.03
N GLU A 304 -19.64 6.66 2.35
CA GLU A 304 -18.76 7.61 3.06
C GLU A 304 -17.33 7.63 2.53
N VAL A 305 -16.78 6.47 2.14
CA VAL A 305 -15.43 6.41 1.54
C VAL A 305 -15.30 7.31 0.31
N TYR A 306 -16.36 7.42 -0.49
CA TYR A 306 -16.40 8.27 -1.67
C TYR A 306 -16.58 9.74 -1.29
N LYS A 307 -17.43 10.04 -0.31
CA LYS A 307 -17.65 11.40 0.19
C LYS A 307 -16.38 11.98 0.80
N GLU A 308 -15.68 11.22 1.64
CA GLU A 308 -14.39 11.62 2.22
C GLU A 308 -13.31 11.79 1.15
N THR A 309 -13.23 10.86 0.18
CA THR A 309 -12.29 10.98 -0.94
C THR A 309 -12.57 12.23 -1.78
N ALA A 310 -13.84 12.55 -2.07
CA ALA A 310 -14.20 13.76 -2.81
C ALA A 310 -13.77 15.05 -2.09
N LYS A 311 -13.97 15.12 -0.77
CA LYS A 311 -13.51 16.24 0.07
C LYS A 311 -11.98 16.37 0.06
N LEU A 312 -11.26 15.25 0.12
CA LEU A 312 -9.80 15.23 0.06
C LEU A 312 -9.27 15.64 -1.31
N PHE A 313 -9.92 15.24 -2.41
CA PHE A 313 -9.60 15.75 -3.74
C PHE A 313 -9.86 17.26 -3.85
N ASP A 314 -11.02 17.75 -3.38
CA ASP A 314 -11.36 19.17 -3.43
C ASP A 314 -10.35 20.01 -2.65
N TRP A 315 -9.94 19.54 -1.46
CA TRP A 315 -8.83 20.15 -0.71
C TRP A 315 -7.53 20.09 -1.49
N GLY A 316 -7.17 18.93 -2.04
CA GLY A 316 -5.92 18.72 -2.79
C GLY A 316 -5.79 19.66 -3.98
N PHE A 317 -6.85 19.83 -4.78
CA PHE A 317 -6.84 20.75 -5.93
C PHE A 317 -6.72 22.22 -5.52
N GLN A 318 -7.25 22.61 -4.35
CA GLN A 318 -7.11 23.97 -3.84
C GLN A 318 -5.74 24.23 -3.19
N ALA A 319 -5.13 23.20 -2.60
CA ALA A 319 -3.87 23.25 -1.88
C ALA A 319 -2.63 23.05 -2.79
N ALA A 320 -2.77 22.32 -3.90
CA ALA A 320 -1.69 22.07 -4.84
C ALA A 320 -1.04 23.38 -5.32
N GLY A 321 0.29 23.43 -5.30
CA GLY A 321 1.08 24.64 -5.60
C GLY A 321 1.15 25.68 -4.47
N LYS A 322 0.45 25.46 -3.34
CA LYS A 322 0.48 26.35 -2.16
C LYS A 322 0.99 25.62 -0.90
N VAL A 323 0.67 24.33 -0.78
CA VAL A 323 1.11 23.48 0.34
C VAL A 323 2.50 22.93 0.08
N ASN A 324 3.38 23.02 1.07
CA ASN A 324 4.67 22.33 1.02
C ASN A 324 4.44 20.83 1.24
N PRO A 325 5.01 19.94 0.40
CA PRO A 325 4.87 18.49 0.59
C PRO A 325 5.34 18.03 1.97
N VAL A 326 4.70 17.00 2.51
CA VAL A 326 5.05 16.34 3.78
C VAL A 326 5.88 15.08 3.60
N GLY A 327 6.04 14.65 2.34
CA GLY A 327 6.81 13.48 1.90
C GLY A 327 6.68 13.30 0.39
N GLU A 328 7.08 12.13 -0.10
CA GLU A 328 6.99 11.74 -1.50
C GLU A 328 6.66 10.26 -1.66
N LEU A 329 6.06 9.90 -2.78
CA LEU A 329 5.94 8.54 -3.27
C LEU A 329 7.28 8.14 -3.90
N VAL A 330 7.98 7.19 -3.28
CA VAL A 330 9.24 6.67 -3.81
C VAL A 330 9.03 5.99 -5.17
N PRO A 331 10.01 6.06 -6.09
CA PRO A 331 9.95 5.30 -7.33
C PRO A 331 10.20 3.80 -7.07
N PRO A 332 9.85 2.90 -8.01
CA PRO A 332 10.22 1.48 -7.89
C PRO A 332 11.73 1.28 -7.88
N ARG A 333 12.19 0.15 -7.31
CA ARG A 333 13.63 -0.12 -7.12
C ARG A 333 14.39 -0.12 -8.45
N SER A 334 13.79 -0.66 -9.51
CA SER A 334 14.34 -0.68 -10.87
C SER A 334 14.57 0.71 -11.48
N ALA A 335 13.91 1.75 -10.97
CA ALA A 335 14.09 3.12 -11.42
C ALA A 335 15.18 3.88 -10.63
N LEU A 336 15.71 3.30 -9.55
CA LEU A 336 16.81 3.89 -8.79
C LEU A 336 18.14 3.68 -9.53
N PRO A 337 19.10 4.62 -9.45
CA PRO A 337 20.42 4.43 -10.03
C PRO A 337 21.09 3.23 -9.36
N SER A 338 21.64 2.31 -10.16
CA SER A 338 22.51 1.27 -9.60
C SER A 338 23.71 1.92 -8.93
N PRO A 339 24.08 1.53 -7.70
CA PRO A 339 25.31 2.03 -7.09
C PRO A 339 26.49 1.59 -7.96
N ASP A 340 27.34 2.55 -8.35
CA ASP A 340 28.54 2.28 -9.14
C ASP A 340 29.40 1.22 -8.43
N PRO A 341 29.86 0.16 -9.14
CA PRO A 341 30.73 -0.85 -8.55
C PRO A 341 32.15 -0.33 -8.20
N GLY A 342 32.42 0.97 -8.35
CA GLY A 342 33.72 1.60 -8.12
C GLY A 342 34.00 2.13 -6.71
N ALA A 343 33.02 2.12 -5.80
CA ALA A 343 33.19 2.66 -4.44
C ALA A 343 33.32 1.57 -3.38
N SER A 344 34.30 0.68 -3.51
CA SER A 344 34.77 -0.12 -2.38
C SER A 344 36.28 -0.39 -2.48
N ALA A 345 36.93 -0.34 -1.31
CA ALA A 345 38.32 -0.71 -1.02
C ALA A 345 39.41 0.35 -1.29
N GLY A 346 39.33 1.48 -0.58
CA GLY A 346 40.55 2.10 -0.04
C GLY A 346 41.17 1.17 1.00
N LYS A 347 42.00 0.24 0.54
CA LYS A 347 42.76 -0.73 1.36
C LYS A 347 43.55 0.00 2.45
N SER A 348 43.19 -0.23 3.71
CA SER A 348 44.12 -0.14 4.83
C SER A 348 45.11 -1.29 4.71
N ALA A 349 46.30 -1.02 4.16
CA ALA A 349 47.44 -1.92 4.22
C ALA A 349 48.42 -1.35 5.24
N GLY A 350 48.55 -2.05 6.37
CA GLY A 350 49.56 -1.75 7.39
C GLY A 350 50.88 -2.47 7.15
N ARG A 351 51.93 -1.81 7.69
CA ARG A 351 53.27 -2.28 8.12
C ARG A 351 54.43 -2.27 7.12
N GLY A 352 55.45 -1.45 7.47
CA GLY A 352 56.86 -1.83 7.36
C GLY A 352 57.91 -0.69 7.31
N GLY A 353 58.42 -0.24 8.47
CA GLY A 353 59.87 -0.04 8.72
C GLY A 353 60.57 1.32 8.45
N SER A 354 61.26 1.83 9.51
CA SER A 354 62.38 2.81 9.57
C SER A 354 62.11 4.26 9.14
N GLU A 355 62.63 5.35 9.74
CA GLU A 355 63.70 5.58 10.73
C GLU A 355 63.53 7.01 11.33
N ALA A 356 64.48 7.47 12.14
CA ALA A 356 64.30 8.40 13.26
C ALA A 356 64.38 9.94 13.01
N ARG A 357 63.78 10.64 14.00
CA ARG A 357 64.10 11.95 14.64
C ARG A 357 63.50 13.29 14.14
N PRO A 358 63.24 14.24 15.09
CA PRO A 358 62.27 15.33 14.93
C PRO A 358 62.92 16.68 14.62
N VAL A 359 62.14 17.60 14.04
CA VAL A 359 62.44 19.03 14.10
C VAL A 359 61.15 19.79 14.36
N ALA A 360 61.18 20.62 15.41
CA ALA A 360 60.09 21.49 15.83
C ALA A 360 60.06 22.77 14.97
N GLY A 361 58.86 23.36 14.82
CA GLY A 361 58.74 24.80 14.58
C GLY A 361 57.56 25.23 13.71
N ALA A 362 56.60 25.86 14.38
CA ALA A 362 55.77 26.99 13.92
C ALA A 362 54.25 26.71 13.82
N THR A 363 53.56 27.56 14.58
CA THR A 363 52.16 27.60 14.95
C THR A 363 51.23 28.18 13.89
N ALA A 364 50.01 27.65 13.89
CA ALA A 364 48.73 28.35 13.73
C ALA A 364 48.42 29.04 12.38
N GLY A 365 47.67 28.29 11.56
CA GLY A 365 46.66 28.81 10.64
C GLY A 365 45.45 27.87 10.67
N SER A 366 44.69 27.88 11.77
CA SER A 366 43.47 27.09 11.92
C SER A 366 42.34 27.69 11.07
N GLY A 367 42.19 27.18 9.85
CA GLY A 367 41.14 27.56 8.92
C GLY A 367 40.41 26.35 8.34
N SER A 368 39.39 25.89 9.07
CA SER A 368 38.18 25.27 8.51
C SER A 368 38.33 24.03 7.62
N GLY A 369 38.74 22.89 8.20
CA GLY A 369 38.40 21.57 7.61
C GLY A 369 36.90 21.24 7.69
N VAL A 370 36.17 21.91 8.58
CA VAL A 370 34.72 21.77 8.77
C VAL A 370 33.95 22.35 7.57
N GLY A 371 34.40 23.47 6.99
CA GLY A 371 33.76 24.09 5.82
C GLY A 371 33.82 23.21 4.57
N THR A 372 34.95 22.54 4.32
CA THR A 372 35.10 21.63 3.17
C THR A 372 34.28 20.35 3.34
N ALA A 373 34.27 19.77 4.55
CA ALA A 373 33.44 18.61 4.85
C ALA A 373 31.93 18.92 4.78
N ALA A 374 31.51 20.08 5.29
CA ALA A 374 30.13 20.55 5.20
C ALA A 374 29.72 20.89 3.77
N ALA A 375 30.62 21.45 2.94
CA ALA A 375 30.35 21.73 1.52
C ALA A 375 30.24 20.44 0.69
N ILE A 376 31.07 19.43 0.94
CA ILE A 376 30.99 18.12 0.28
C ILE A 376 29.71 17.38 0.70
N ALA A 377 29.40 17.36 2.01
CA ALA A 377 28.17 16.76 2.52
C ALA A 377 26.92 17.49 1.99
N GLY A 378 26.93 18.82 1.98
CA GLY A 378 25.85 19.64 1.43
C GLY A 378 25.67 19.44 -0.07
N GLY A 379 26.77 19.39 -0.84
CA GLY A 379 26.76 19.10 -2.26
C GLY A 379 26.20 17.70 -2.57
N ALA A 380 26.59 16.69 -1.80
CA ALA A 380 26.06 15.33 -1.94
C ALA A 380 24.55 15.25 -1.64
N VAL A 381 24.07 15.95 -0.61
CA VAL A 381 22.62 16.01 -0.30
C VAL A 381 21.84 16.71 -1.42
N VAL A 382 22.35 17.81 -1.97
CA VAL A 382 21.70 18.52 -3.09
C VAL A 382 21.69 17.67 -4.35
N LEU A 383 22.77 16.95 -4.66
CA LEU A 383 22.83 16.04 -5.81
C LEU A 383 21.87 14.85 -5.66
N LEU A 384 21.80 14.24 -4.47
CA LEU A 384 20.87 13.14 -4.20
C LEU A 384 19.41 13.60 -4.23
N ALA A 385 19.10 14.77 -3.66
CA ALA A 385 17.77 15.37 -3.75
C ALA A 385 17.41 15.73 -5.20
N GLY A 386 18.36 16.25 -5.97
CA GLY A 386 18.20 16.53 -7.40
C GLY A 386 17.97 15.26 -8.23
N ALA A 387 18.69 14.18 -7.95
CA ALA A 387 18.50 12.89 -8.62
C ALA A 387 17.14 12.26 -8.27
N ALA A 388 16.75 12.25 -6.99
CA ALA A 388 15.43 11.78 -6.56
C ALA A 388 14.31 12.60 -7.20
N PHE A 389 14.42 13.94 -7.20
CA PHE A 389 13.49 14.84 -7.89
C PHE A 389 13.38 14.52 -9.38
N LEU A 390 14.51 14.31 -10.07
CA LEU A 390 14.52 13.96 -11.49
C LEU A 390 13.92 12.57 -11.76
N ILE A 391 14.16 11.57 -10.90
CA ILE A 391 13.60 10.23 -11.05
C ILE A 391 12.09 10.22 -10.77
N ASN A 392 11.65 10.92 -9.74
CA ASN A 392 10.23 11.01 -9.40
C ASN A 392 9.46 11.75 -10.51
N ARG A 393 10.07 12.79 -11.09
CA ARG A 393 9.56 13.50 -12.27
C ARG A 393 9.68 12.68 -13.58
N ARG A 394 10.43 11.57 -13.59
CA ARG A 394 10.46 10.59 -14.70
C ARG A 394 9.32 9.58 -14.64
N TRP A 395 8.48 9.62 -13.60
CA TRP A 395 7.26 8.81 -13.47
C TRP A 395 5.96 9.64 -13.58
N PRO A 396 5.79 10.55 -14.58
CA PRO A 396 4.51 11.20 -14.78
C PRO A 396 3.49 10.19 -15.31
N LEU A 397 2.20 10.38 -15.03
CA LEU A 397 1.17 9.56 -15.66
C LEU A 397 1.08 9.90 -17.17
N PRO A 398 0.85 8.92 -18.06
CA PRO A 398 0.78 9.18 -19.50
C PRO A 398 -0.38 10.10 -19.91
N ASP A 399 -0.18 10.85 -21.02
CA ASP A 399 -1.09 11.89 -21.55
C ASP A 399 -2.55 11.48 -21.76
N LEU A 400 -2.84 10.19 -21.88
CA LEU A 400 -4.20 9.69 -22.08
C LEU A 400 -5.12 9.93 -20.87
N MET A 401 -4.59 10.23 -19.67
CA MET A 401 -5.42 10.72 -18.56
C MET A 401 -5.92 12.16 -18.80
N ARG A 402 -5.17 12.98 -19.56
CA ARG A 402 -5.46 14.40 -19.81
C ARG A 402 -6.56 14.65 -20.84
N ARG A 403 -6.94 13.65 -21.65
CA ARG A 403 -7.67 13.86 -22.91
C ARG A 403 -9.03 13.17 -23.03
N ARG A 404 -9.64 12.72 -21.93
CA ARG A 404 -11.08 12.37 -21.99
C ARG A 404 -11.93 13.62 -21.74
N THR A 405 -12.21 14.35 -22.82
CA THR A 405 -13.42 15.17 -22.88
C THR A 405 -14.61 14.25 -22.61
N ARG A 406 -15.51 14.70 -21.71
CA ARG A 406 -16.73 13.98 -21.31
C ARG A 406 -17.54 13.52 -22.55
N PRO A 407 -18.33 12.43 -22.44
CA PRO A 407 -19.49 12.26 -23.30
C PRO A 407 -20.49 13.42 -23.15
#